data_AF-A0A1A3T245-F1
#
_entry.id   AF-A0A1A3T245-F1
#
_cell.length_a   1.000
_cell.length_b   1.000
_cell.length_c   1.000
_cell.angle_alpha   90.00
_cell.angle_beta   90.00
_cell.angle_gamma   90.00
#
_symmetry.space_group_name_H-M   'P 1'
#
loop_
_entity.id
_entity.type
_entity.pdbx_description
1 polymer ?
#
loop_
_entity_poly.entity_id
_entity_poly.type
_entity_poly.pdbx_seq_one_letter_code
_entity_poly.pdbx_strand_id
1 'polypeptide(L)'
;MSLSKRRWITSAALATLIVGSQLIPAAAAADPEGPPQPDPAAQVDPGLLHNIVYRARVDGVSRGASITYAAEGDKTQLANPTMIPGRIFEANAVLPANGTASMRVAIEWPYSANLTCEILVDDVLVSKAESFIAPRVLPVKDDPDYGALTCEAPVSGVSNPAVPDGDGAPAGPSAPVDAPAATTV
;
A
#
# COMPACT_ATOMS: atom_id res chain seq x y z
N MET A 1 46.04 -26.16 45.82
CA MET A 1 45.98 -27.61 45.51
C MET A 1 44.93 -27.80 44.43
N SER A 2 45.07 -28.61 43.38
CA SER A 2 46.24 -29.35 42.89
C SER A 2 46.27 -29.34 41.36
N LEU A 3 47.48 -29.22 40.83
CA LEU A 3 47.90 -29.59 39.49
C LEU A 3 47.49 -31.01 39.10
N SER A 4 47.14 -31.18 37.83
CA SER A 4 47.32 -32.45 37.09
C SER A 4 47.85 -32.16 35.68
N LYS A 5 49.18 -32.14 35.55
CA LYS A 5 49.88 -32.17 34.26
C LYS A 5 49.96 -33.62 33.77
N ARG A 6 49.73 -33.87 32.48
CA ARG A 6 50.56 -34.84 31.75
C ARG A 6 50.91 -34.33 30.36
N ARG A 7 52.20 -34.06 30.16
CA ARG A 7 52.84 -33.72 28.89
C ARG A 7 53.23 -35.03 28.19
N TRP A 8 53.31 -35.06 26.85
CA TRP A 8 54.52 -35.41 26.07
C TRP A 8 54.24 -35.40 24.54
N ILE A 9 54.97 -34.60 23.76
CA ILE A 9 56.13 -34.97 22.89
C ILE A 9 55.63 -35.66 21.59
N THR A 10 55.28 -34.93 20.52
CA THR A 10 56.10 -34.27 19.45
C THR A 10 56.59 -35.19 18.31
N SER A 11 56.29 -34.77 17.06
CA SER A 11 56.96 -35.18 15.78
C SER A 11 56.70 -36.63 15.33
N ALA A 12 56.74 -37.04 14.04
CA ALA A 12 56.99 -36.44 12.72
C ALA A 12 56.49 -37.45 11.63
N ALA A 13 56.33 -37.18 10.32
CA ALA A 13 56.29 -35.97 9.48
C ALA A 13 55.80 -36.36 8.04
N LEU A 14 55.70 -35.38 7.13
CA LEU A 14 55.57 -35.48 5.65
C LEU A 14 54.44 -36.35 5.03
N ALA A 15 53.48 -35.65 4.42
CA ALA A 15 52.90 -36.03 3.13
C ALA A 15 52.56 -34.76 2.33
N THR A 16 53.50 -34.32 1.49
CA THR A 16 53.28 -33.25 0.51
C THR A 16 52.46 -33.77 -0.67
N LEU A 17 51.39 -33.07 -1.07
CA LEU A 17 51.07 -32.66 -2.46
C LEU A 17 49.56 -32.38 -2.66
N ILE A 18 49.25 -31.24 -3.32
CA ILE A 18 48.00 -30.96 -4.07
C ILE A 18 46.71 -30.94 -3.19
N VAL A 19 46.00 -29.82 -2.96
CA VAL A 19 45.48 -28.82 -3.91
C VAL A 19 45.58 -27.41 -3.29
N GLY A 20 46.22 -26.46 -3.99
CA GLY A 20 46.38 -25.08 -3.52
C GLY A 20 46.21 -24.06 -4.64
N SER A 21 45.00 -23.94 -5.21
CA SER A 21 44.73 -23.01 -6.31
C SER A 21 43.25 -22.64 -6.56
N GLN A 22 42.28 -23.15 -5.78
CA GLN A 22 40.85 -22.84 -5.95
C GLN A 22 40.35 -21.63 -5.11
N LEU A 23 41.27 -20.76 -4.65
CA LEU A 23 40.96 -19.48 -4.00
C LEU A 23 41.40 -18.31 -4.89
N ILE A 24 41.06 -18.38 -6.18
CA ILE A 24 40.95 -17.20 -7.02
C ILE A 24 39.45 -16.86 -7.02
N PRO A 25 38.99 -15.82 -6.31
CA PRO A 25 37.67 -15.28 -6.59
C PRO A 25 37.69 -14.87 -8.06
N ALA A 26 36.75 -15.41 -8.85
CA ALA A 26 36.61 -14.96 -10.22
C ALA A 26 36.40 -13.45 -10.17
N ALA A 27 37.39 -12.70 -10.69
CA ALA A 27 37.20 -11.30 -10.97
C ALA A 27 36.17 -11.24 -12.10
N ALA A 28 34.90 -11.15 -11.71
CA ALA A 28 33.84 -10.72 -12.60
C ALA A 28 34.28 -9.34 -13.06
N ALA A 29 34.80 -9.26 -14.29
CA ALA A 29 34.99 -8.00 -14.96
C ALA A 29 33.62 -7.33 -14.94
N ALA A 30 33.54 -6.14 -14.35
CA ALA A 30 32.32 -5.36 -14.40
C ALA A 30 31.95 -5.18 -15.86
N ASP A 31 30.82 -5.76 -16.26
CA ASP A 31 30.19 -5.47 -17.54
C ASP A 31 30.01 -3.95 -17.58
N PRO A 32 30.51 -3.23 -18.61
CA PRO A 32 30.41 -1.78 -18.63
C PRO A 32 28.94 -1.38 -18.48
N GLU A 33 28.67 -0.66 -17.40
CA GLU A 33 27.33 -0.29 -16.92
C GLU A 33 26.42 0.02 -18.11
N GLY A 34 25.39 -0.80 -18.31
CA GLY A 34 24.32 -0.48 -19.25
C GLY A 34 23.76 0.90 -18.92
N PRO A 35 23.21 1.65 -19.90
CA PRO A 35 22.67 2.98 -19.64
C PRO A 35 21.73 2.90 -18.42
N PRO A 36 21.89 3.81 -17.44
CA PRO A 36 21.29 3.63 -16.11
C PRO A 36 19.80 3.36 -16.26
N GLN A 37 19.40 2.15 -15.85
CA GLN A 37 18.03 1.71 -16.00
C GLN A 37 17.15 2.69 -15.21
N PRO A 38 16.17 3.36 -15.85
CA PRO A 38 15.45 4.47 -15.24
C PRO A 38 14.84 4.00 -13.92
N ASP A 39 15.18 4.71 -12.85
CA ASP A 39 14.70 4.41 -11.51
C ASP A 39 13.17 4.47 -11.52
N PRO A 40 12.45 3.38 -11.18
CA PRO A 40 10.98 3.38 -11.18
C PRO A 40 10.38 4.48 -10.28
N ALA A 41 11.13 4.96 -9.29
CA ALA A 41 10.72 6.08 -8.44
C ALA A 41 10.83 7.46 -9.13
N ALA A 42 11.62 7.60 -10.20
CA ALA A 42 11.89 8.89 -10.86
C ALA A 42 10.79 9.34 -11.84
N GLN A 43 9.76 8.52 -12.07
CA GLN A 43 8.68 8.79 -13.03
C GLN A 43 7.31 9.03 -12.38
N VAL A 44 7.27 9.25 -11.05
CA VAL A 44 6.08 9.77 -10.38
C VAL A 44 5.98 11.26 -10.67
N ASP A 45 5.06 11.66 -11.56
CA ASP A 45 4.66 13.07 -11.65
C ASP A 45 4.01 13.46 -10.30
N PRO A 46 4.58 14.41 -9.54
CA PRO A 46 4.06 14.76 -8.22
C PRO A 46 2.69 15.46 -8.29
N GLY A 47 2.27 15.92 -9.46
CA GLY A 47 0.94 16.45 -9.75
C GLY A 47 -0.06 15.39 -10.22
N LEU A 48 0.34 14.13 -10.41
CA LEU A 48 -0.60 13.05 -10.73
C LEU A 48 -1.56 12.84 -9.55
N LEU A 49 -2.85 12.92 -9.84
CA LEU A 49 -3.92 12.74 -8.87
C LEU A 49 -4.46 11.31 -8.97
N HIS A 50 -4.67 10.68 -7.81
CA HIS A 50 -5.25 9.35 -7.70
C HIS A 50 -6.59 9.39 -6.94
N ASN A 51 -7.50 8.48 -7.29
CA ASN A 51 -8.76 8.32 -6.57
C ASN A 51 -8.54 7.45 -5.34
N ILE A 52 -8.92 7.94 -4.17
CA ILE A 52 -8.73 7.28 -2.89
C ILE A 52 -10.08 6.87 -2.33
N VAL A 53 -10.26 5.57 -2.08
CA VAL A 53 -11.48 5.01 -1.46
C VAL A 53 -11.15 4.55 -0.05
N TYR A 54 -11.70 5.24 0.94
CA TYR A 54 -11.61 4.89 2.36
C TYR A 54 -12.81 4.05 2.76
N ARG A 55 -12.58 2.82 3.22
CA ARG A 55 -13.63 1.87 3.65
C ARG A 55 -13.41 1.44 5.09
N ALA A 56 -14.41 1.66 5.94
CA ALA A 56 -14.36 1.29 7.36
C ALA A 56 -15.52 0.39 7.76
N ARG A 57 -15.25 -0.55 8.65
CA ARG A 57 -16.26 -1.40 9.32
C ARG A 57 -16.07 -1.33 10.83
N VAL A 58 -17.19 -1.40 11.53
CA VAL A 58 -17.26 -1.44 12.99
C VAL A 58 -18.26 -2.52 13.35
N ASP A 59 -17.75 -3.73 13.60
CA ASP A 59 -18.55 -4.92 13.80
C ASP A 59 -18.60 -5.28 15.30
N GLY A 60 -19.69 -4.88 15.95
CA GLY A 60 -19.91 -5.10 17.38
C GLY A 60 -20.97 -4.18 17.96
N VAL A 61 -20.97 -4.03 19.28
CA VAL A 61 -21.85 -3.08 19.98
C VAL A 61 -21.07 -1.78 20.15
N SER A 62 -21.13 -0.91 19.14
CA SER A 62 -20.46 0.40 19.10
C SER A 62 -21.44 1.57 19.17
N ARG A 63 -21.01 2.69 19.77
CA ARG A 63 -21.61 4.01 19.59
C ARG A 63 -20.51 5.06 19.43
N GLY A 64 -20.89 6.27 19.03
CA GLY A 64 -19.97 7.40 18.85
C GLY A 64 -18.83 7.10 17.85
N ALA A 65 -19.13 6.33 16.80
CA ALA A 65 -18.13 6.00 15.79
C ALA A 65 -17.69 7.28 15.06
N SER A 66 -16.39 7.55 15.05
CA SER A 66 -15.79 8.66 14.33
C SER A 66 -14.74 8.14 13.34
N ILE A 67 -14.70 8.74 12.16
CA ILE A 67 -13.80 8.36 11.08
C ILE A 67 -13.16 9.62 10.54
N THR A 68 -11.84 9.67 10.69
CA THR A 68 -11.00 10.79 10.30
C THR A 68 -10.13 10.35 9.12
N TYR A 69 -10.11 11.10 8.02
CA TYR A 69 -9.39 10.69 6.80
C TYR A 69 -8.77 11.86 6.03
N ALA A 70 -7.66 11.60 5.33
CA ALA A 70 -6.97 12.60 4.51
C ALA A 70 -7.73 12.94 3.22
N ALA A 71 -7.76 14.22 2.85
CA ALA A 71 -8.51 14.77 1.73
C ALA A 71 -7.72 15.90 1.03
N GLU A 72 -8.24 16.34 -0.12
CA GLU A 72 -7.60 17.30 -1.02
C GLU A 72 -7.11 18.60 -0.32
N GLY A 73 -5.89 19.01 -0.65
CA GLY A 73 -5.26 20.24 -0.15
C GLY A 73 -4.81 20.15 1.30
N ASP A 74 -4.17 19.02 1.67
CA ASP A 74 -3.65 18.72 3.00
C ASP A 74 -4.70 18.80 4.13
N LYS A 75 -5.97 18.57 3.78
CA LYS A 75 -7.09 18.63 4.72
C LYS A 75 -7.35 17.26 5.33
N THR A 76 -7.90 17.30 6.52
CA THR A 76 -8.44 16.12 7.18
C THR A 76 -9.95 16.30 7.34
N GLN A 77 -10.72 15.30 6.93
CA GLN A 77 -12.18 15.25 7.09
C GLN A 77 -12.56 14.39 8.28
N LEU A 78 -13.69 14.71 8.90
CA LEU A 78 -14.27 13.95 10.02
C LEU A 78 -15.72 13.58 9.68
N ALA A 79 -16.01 12.29 9.69
CA ALA A 79 -17.36 11.74 9.62
C ALA A 79 -17.73 11.07 10.95
N ASN A 80 -18.98 11.20 11.37
CA ASN A 80 -19.52 10.51 12.57
C ASN A 80 -20.70 9.61 12.16
N PRO A 81 -20.46 8.51 11.42
CA PRO A 81 -21.54 7.67 10.89
C PRO A 81 -22.20 6.82 11.97
N THR A 82 -23.49 6.54 11.79
CA THR A 82 -24.19 5.50 12.55
C THR A 82 -23.78 4.13 12.03
N MET A 83 -22.71 3.57 12.60
CA MET A 83 -22.28 2.21 12.30
C MET A 83 -23.24 1.20 12.94
N ILE A 84 -23.70 0.25 12.12
CA ILE A 84 -24.49 -0.92 12.51
C ILE A 84 -23.70 -2.14 11.99
N PRO A 85 -23.60 -3.26 12.73
CA PRO A 85 -22.87 -4.45 12.27
C PRO A 85 -23.21 -4.83 10.83
N GLY A 86 -22.18 -5.12 10.03
CA GLY A 86 -22.30 -5.38 8.59
C GLY A 86 -22.49 -4.16 7.69
N ARG A 87 -22.56 -2.93 8.22
CA ARG A 87 -22.47 -1.70 7.40
C ARG A 87 -21.01 -1.31 7.17
N ILE A 88 -20.73 -0.91 5.94
CA ILE A 88 -19.47 -0.30 5.52
C ILE A 88 -19.70 1.21 5.44
N PHE A 89 -18.84 2.01 6.08
CA PHE A 89 -18.68 3.41 5.74
C PHE A 89 -17.71 3.50 4.56
N GLU A 90 -18.04 4.32 3.58
CA GLU A 90 -17.21 4.57 2.40
C GLU A 90 -17.14 6.07 2.13
N ALA A 91 -15.93 6.57 1.86
CA ALA A 91 -15.69 7.95 1.45
C ALA A 91 -14.63 7.99 0.35
N ASN A 92 -14.85 8.87 -0.62
CA ASN A 92 -13.91 9.11 -1.71
C ASN A 92 -13.15 10.42 -1.47
N ALA A 93 -11.88 10.44 -1.82
CA ALA A 93 -11.04 11.64 -1.87
C ALA A 93 -10.12 11.58 -3.09
N VAL A 94 -9.53 12.71 -3.45
CA VAL A 94 -8.48 12.79 -4.47
C VAL A 94 -7.22 13.31 -3.79
N LEU A 95 -6.11 12.59 -3.95
CA LEU A 95 -4.81 12.94 -3.38
C LEU A 95 -3.71 12.87 -4.46
N PRO A 96 -2.67 13.72 -4.37
CA PRO A 96 -1.52 13.64 -5.27
C PRO A 96 -0.64 12.42 -4.96
N ALA A 97 0.10 11.93 -5.96
CA ALA A 97 0.97 10.76 -5.84
C ALA A 97 2.10 10.91 -4.81
N ASN A 98 2.53 12.14 -4.52
CA ASN A 98 3.49 12.44 -3.46
C ASN A 98 2.88 12.50 -2.05
N GLY A 99 1.56 12.36 -1.94
CA GLY A 99 0.81 12.39 -0.69
C GLY A 99 0.69 11.03 -0.01
N THR A 100 0.06 11.07 1.17
CA THR A 100 -0.20 9.91 2.02
C THR A 100 -1.70 9.80 2.26
N ALA A 101 -2.28 8.65 1.92
CA ALA A 101 -3.66 8.33 2.27
C ALA A 101 -3.67 7.76 3.70
N SER A 102 -4.36 8.44 4.62
CA SER A 102 -4.50 8.02 6.02
C SER A 102 -5.95 8.01 6.46
N MET A 103 -6.31 7.04 7.29
CA MET A 103 -7.64 6.92 7.90
C MET A 103 -7.52 6.40 9.33
N ARG A 104 -8.21 7.06 10.26
CA ARG A 104 -8.38 6.63 11.65
C ARG A 104 -9.86 6.40 11.96
N VAL A 105 -10.20 5.18 12.35
CA VAL A 105 -11.52 4.76 12.82
C VAL A 105 -11.48 4.71 14.34
N ALA A 106 -12.47 5.28 15.03
CA ALA A 106 -12.58 5.19 16.48
C ALA A 106 -14.02 4.94 16.94
N ILE A 107 -14.16 4.38 18.14
CA ILE A 107 -15.43 4.19 18.86
C ILE A 107 -15.34 4.81 20.26
N GLU A 108 -16.49 5.16 20.82
CA GLU A 108 -16.58 5.71 22.17
C GLU A 108 -16.29 4.63 23.23
N TRP A 109 -15.66 4.98 24.34
CA TRP A 109 -15.60 4.10 25.53
C TRP A 109 -17.00 4.07 26.20
N PRO A 110 -17.48 2.95 26.77
CA PRO A 110 -16.83 1.66 27.04
C PRO A 110 -17.09 0.59 25.96
N TYR A 111 -17.48 1.00 24.75
CA TYR A 111 -17.94 0.08 23.73
C TYR A 111 -16.82 -0.84 23.19
N SER A 112 -17.25 -1.91 22.53
CA SER A 112 -16.37 -2.94 21.98
C SER A 112 -16.85 -3.35 20.60
N ALA A 113 -15.93 -3.34 19.65
CA ALA A 113 -16.16 -3.80 18.29
C ALA A 113 -14.86 -4.33 17.70
N ASN A 114 -14.99 -5.15 16.65
CA ASN A 114 -13.90 -5.31 15.70
C ASN A 114 -13.91 -4.10 14.75
N LEU A 115 -12.80 -3.38 14.68
CA LEU A 115 -12.60 -2.28 13.76
C LEU A 115 -11.87 -2.83 12.54
N THR A 116 -12.35 -2.54 11.33
CA THR A 116 -11.57 -2.74 10.10
C THR A 116 -11.45 -1.41 9.38
N CYS A 117 -10.28 -1.12 8.85
CA CYS A 117 -10.05 0.01 7.97
C CYS A 117 -9.27 -0.46 6.72
N GLU A 118 -9.75 -0.04 5.55
CA GLU A 118 -9.30 -0.44 4.22
C GLU A 118 -9.09 0.83 3.39
N ILE A 119 -7.93 1.00 2.76
CA ILE A 119 -7.60 2.11 1.87
C ILE A 119 -7.31 1.54 0.48
N LEU A 120 -8.06 2.01 -0.51
CA LEU A 120 -7.83 1.69 -1.90
C LEU A 120 -7.39 2.95 -2.64
N VAL A 121 -6.49 2.77 -3.60
CA VAL A 121 -5.99 3.80 -4.52
C VAL A 121 -6.24 3.27 -5.92
N ASP A 122 -7.02 3.99 -6.73
CA ASP A 122 -7.49 3.55 -8.05
C ASP A 122 -8.06 2.11 -8.03
N ASP A 123 -8.94 1.85 -7.05
CA ASP A 123 -9.56 0.55 -6.74
C ASP A 123 -8.60 -0.59 -6.32
N VAL A 124 -7.30 -0.32 -6.19
CA VAL A 124 -6.31 -1.27 -5.65
C VAL A 124 -6.19 -1.12 -4.13
N LEU A 125 -6.46 -2.19 -3.38
CA LEU A 125 -6.30 -2.21 -1.91
C LEU A 125 -4.80 -2.12 -1.53
N VAL A 126 -4.36 -0.94 -1.09
CA VAL A 126 -2.97 -0.67 -0.69
C VAL A 126 -2.72 -0.78 0.81
N SER A 127 -3.75 -0.53 1.64
CA SER A 127 -3.64 -0.63 3.09
C SER A 127 -4.87 -1.31 3.68
N LYS A 128 -4.65 -2.20 4.65
CA LYS A 128 -5.70 -2.80 5.45
C LYS A 128 -5.20 -3.08 6.85
N ALA A 129 -5.95 -2.62 7.84
CA ALA A 129 -5.74 -2.99 9.23
C ALA A 129 -7.06 -3.45 9.86
N GLU A 130 -6.94 -4.32 10.87
CA GLU A 130 -8.07 -4.84 11.64
C GLU A 130 -7.65 -5.00 13.10
N SER A 131 -8.51 -4.63 14.05
CA SER A 131 -8.22 -4.72 15.47
C SER A 131 -9.49 -4.86 16.30
N PHE A 132 -9.49 -5.83 17.23
CA PHE A 132 -10.56 -6.01 18.19
C PHE A 132 -10.36 -5.13 19.43
N ILE A 133 -11.27 -4.19 19.65
CA ILE A 133 -11.31 -3.36 20.85
C ILE A 133 -12.08 -4.13 21.94
N ALA A 134 -11.35 -4.74 22.88
CA ALA A 134 -11.93 -5.40 24.04
C ALA A 134 -12.53 -4.37 25.03
N PRO A 135 -13.74 -4.60 25.58
CA PRO A 135 -14.38 -3.67 26.50
C PRO A 135 -13.58 -3.56 27.81
N ARG A 136 -13.52 -2.35 28.38
CA ARG A 136 -12.81 -2.09 29.64
C ARG A 136 -13.71 -1.41 30.67
N VAL A 137 -13.66 -1.91 31.91
CA VAL A 137 -14.49 -1.44 33.04
C VAL A 137 -14.16 -0.01 33.49
N LEU A 138 -12.92 0.42 33.26
CA LEU A 138 -12.47 1.79 33.48
C LEU A 138 -11.87 2.32 32.16
N PRO A 139 -11.99 3.62 31.85
CA PRO A 139 -11.16 4.24 30.84
C PRO A 139 -9.70 4.02 31.21
N VAL A 140 -8.85 3.67 30.23
CA VAL A 140 -7.41 3.68 30.47
C VAL A 140 -7.03 5.14 30.71
N LYS A 141 -6.51 5.42 31.91
CA LYS A 141 -6.22 6.79 32.32
C LYS A 141 -5.15 7.36 31.38
N ASP A 142 -5.54 8.42 30.68
CA ASP A 142 -4.73 9.20 29.76
C ASP A 142 -4.27 8.46 28.48
N ASP A 143 -5.06 7.49 27.99
CA ASP A 143 -4.89 6.86 26.66
C ASP A 143 -5.84 7.48 25.61
N PRO A 144 -5.36 8.37 24.72
CA PRO A 144 -6.17 9.00 23.68
C PRO A 144 -6.47 8.09 22.48
N ASP A 145 -5.79 6.95 22.37
CA ASP A 145 -5.90 6.00 21.26
C ASP A 145 -6.68 4.73 21.63
N TYR A 146 -7.18 4.62 22.86
CA TYR A 146 -8.14 3.59 23.23
C TYR A 146 -9.36 3.62 22.29
N GLY A 147 -9.73 2.45 21.78
CA GLY A 147 -10.89 2.31 20.91
C GLY A 147 -10.67 2.81 19.49
N ALA A 148 -9.41 2.99 19.07
CA ALA A 148 -9.06 3.44 17.73
C ALA A 148 -8.23 2.44 16.92
N LEU A 149 -8.30 2.60 15.60
CA LEU A 149 -7.52 1.89 14.59
C LEU A 149 -7.13 2.88 13.50
N THR A 150 -5.84 2.96 13.18
CA THR A 150 -5.32 3.75 12.06
C THR A 150 -4.76 2.82 10.99
N CYS A 151 -5.02 3.13 9.72
CA CYS A 151 -4.27 2.62 8.59
C CYS A 151 -3.81 3.79 7.70
N GLU A 152 -2.70 3.57 7.01
CA GLU A 152 -2.00 4.56 6.21
C GLU A 152 -1.30 3.85 5.05
N ALA A 153 -1.14 4.55 3.93
CA ALA A 153 -0.27 4.15 2.82
C ALA A 153 0.18 5.38 2.01
N PRO A 154 1.36 5.34 1.37
CA PRO A 154 1.69 6.28 0.30
C PRO A 154 0.69 6.13 -0.85
N VAL A 155 0.39 7.24 -1.53
CA VAL A 155 -0.49 7.23 -2.72
C VAL A 155 0.26 6.72 -3.97
N SER A 156 1.57 6.95 -4.00
CA SER A 156 2.47 6.48 -5.07
C SER A 156 2.70 4.96 -5.06
N GLY A 157 3.23 4.45 -6.17
CA GLY A 157 3.57 3.03 -6.35
C GLY A 157 2.42 2.17 -6.87
N VAL A 158 1.22 2.75 -7.02
CA VAL A 158 0.08 2.10 -7.66
C VAL A 158 0.15 2.34 -9.17
N SER A 159 0.09 1.24 -9.93
CA SER A 159 0.04 1.32 -11.39
C SER A 159 -1.36 1.78 -11.79
N ASN A 160 -1.50 3.06 -12.13
CA ASN A 160 -2.76 3.63 -12.63
C ASN A 160 -3.27 2.80 -13.81
N PRO A 161 -4.40 2.09 -13.70
CA PRO A 161 -5.00 1.39 -14.83
C PRO A 161 -5.51 2.46 -15.79
N ALA A 162 -4.80 2.65 -16.90
CA ALA A 162 -4.99 3.76 -17.81
C ALA A 162 -6.49 4.01 -18.08
N VAL A 163 -6.92 5.26 -17.80
CA VAL A 163 -8.20 5.77 -18.29
C VAL A 163 -8.23 5.49 -19.79
N PRO A 164 -9.22 4.78 -20.34
CA PRO A 164 -9.28 4.55 -21.77
C PRO A 164 -9.41 5.92 -22.46
N ASP A 165 -8.37 6.30 -23.19
CA ASP A 165 -8.30 7.60 -23.86
C ASP A 165 -9.57 7.83 -24.69
N GLY A 166 -10.28 8.89 -24.35
CA GLY A 166 -11.55 9.28 -24.97
C GLY A 166 -11.43 9.80 -26.39
N ASP A 167 -10.36 9.46 -27.12
CA ASP A 167 -10.14 9.78 -28.54
C ASP A 167 -10.91 8.82 -29.46
N GLY A 168 -12.21 8.73 -29.16
CA GLY A 168 -13.23 8.09 -29.96
C GLY A 168 -14.33 9.09 -30.30
N ALA A 169 -13.98 10.21 -30.94
CA ALA A 169 -14.97 11.12 -31.51
C ALA A 169 -15.96 10.30 -32.36
N PRO A 170 -17.29 10.43 -32.15
CA PRO A 170 -18.24 9.62 -32.90
C PRO A 170 -18.08 9.94 -34.39
N ALA A 171 -17.68 8.93 -35.16
CA ALA A 171 -17.58 9.05 -36.60
C ALA A 171 -18.94 9.51 -37.15
N GLY A 172 -18.99 10.76 -37.61
CA GLY A 172 -20.20 11.32 -38.19
C GLY A 172 -20.69 10.43 -39.33
N PRO A 173 -22.02 10.28 -39.51
CA PRO A 173 -22.57 9.35 -40.51
C PRO A 173 -21.98 9.67 -41.88
N SER A 174 -21.30 8.68 -42.46
CA SER A 174 -20.65 8.81 -43.76
C SER A 174 -21.66 9.22 -44.80
N ALA A 175 -21.38 10.30 -45.54
CA ALA A 175 -22.27 10.75 -46.61
C ALA A 175 -22.42 9.62 -47.66
N PRO A 176 -23.66 9.26 -48.06
CA PRO A 176 -23.86 8.26 -49.09
C PRO A 176 -23.34 8.78 -50.43
N VAL A 177 -22.56 7.94 -51.12
CA VAL A 177 -22.01 8.19 -52.46
C VAL A 177 -23.13 8.26 -53.50
N ASP A 178 -22.94 9.09 -54.52
CA ASP A 178 -23.90 9.36 -55.61
C ASP A 178 -24.62 8.10 -56.16
N ALA A 179 -25.95 8.20 -56.25
CA ALA A 179 -26.77 7.26 -56.99
C ALA A 179 -26.96 7.75 -58.45
N PRO A 180 -26.84 6.88 -59.48
CA PRO A 180 -27.09 7.27 -60.86
C PRO A 180 -28.58 7.59 -61.08
N ALA A 181 -28.84 8.58 -61.94
CA ALA A 181 -30.17 9.13 -62.17
C ALA A 181 -31.19 8.10 -62.73
N ALA A 182 -32.39 8.08 -62.16
CA ALA A 182 -33.53 7.36 -62.72
C ALA A 182 -34.21 8.18 -63.83
N THR A 183 -34.50 7.54 -64.97
CA THR A 183 -35.20 8.14 -66.11
C THR A 183 -36.73 8.05 -65.93
N THR A 184 -37.41 9.14 -66.28
CA THR A 184 -38.88 9.30 -66.22
C THR A 184 -39.63 8.46 -67.26
N VAL A 185 -40.78 7.90 -66.85
CA VAL A 185 -41.99 7.70 -67.69
C VAL A 185 -43.21 8.04 -66.84
#